data_AF-A0A450SZ33-F1
#
_entry.id   AF-A0A450SZ33-F1
#
_cell.length_a   1.000
_cell.length_b   1.000
_cell.length_c   1.000
_cell.angle_alpha   90.00
_cell.angle_beta   90.00
_cell.angle_gamma   90.00
#
_symmetry.space_group_name_H-M   'P 1'
#
loop_
_entity.id
_entity.type
_entity.pdbx_description
1 polymer ?
#
loop_
_entity_poly.entity_id
_entity_poly.type
_entity_poly.pdbx_seq_one_letter_code
_entity_poly.pdbx_strand_id
1 'polypeptide(L)' 'MKADKIITTYRRMRTQPLWRMLAFDKGPMVIGFLQSHLYEKKRTLPASILFERLTRDLEELRPGR' A
#
# COMPACT_ATOMS: atom_id res chain seq x y z
N MET A 1 25.06 -22.34 5.50
CA MET A 1 24.69 -22.99 4.22
C MET A 1 24.11 -21.98 3.22
N LYS A 2 23.97 -22.34 1.93
CA LYS A 2 23.36 -21.47 0.89
C LYS A 2 21.95 -20.99 1.28
N ALA A 3 21.16 -21.86 1.92
CA ALA A 3 19.82 -21.55 2.41
C ALA A 3 19.81 -20.45 3.50
N ASP A 4 20.74 -20.47 4.45
CA ASP A 4 20.79 -19.47 5.54
C ASP A 4 21.01 -18.05 5.01
N LYS A 5 21.84 -17.90 3.98
CA LYS A 5 22.07 -16.61 3.31
C LYS A 5 20.78 -16.12 2.65
N ILE A 6 20.07 -17.00 1.95
CA ILE A 6 18.79 -16.68 1.29
C ILE A 6 17.73 -16.28 2.33
N ILE A 7 17.58 -17.07 3.41
CA ILE A 7 16.64 -16.78 4.51
C ILE A 7 16.96 -15.43 5.16
N THR A 8 18.24 -15.14 5.40
CA THR A 8 18.68 -13.87 5.99
C THR A 8 18.35 -12.68 5.10
N THR A 9 18.53 -12.82 3.78
CA THR A 9 18.16 -11.79 2.79
C THR A 9 16.65 -11.52 2.82
N TYR A 10 15.81 -12.55 2.77
CA TYR A 10 14.36 -12.35 2.79
C TYR A 10 13.87 -11.79 4.13
N ARG A 11 14.47 -12.18 5.27
CA ARG A 11 14.18 -11.56 6.57
C ARG A 11 14.50 -10.06 6.57
N ARG A 12 15.65 -9.66 6.00
CA ARG A 12 16.01 -8.24 5.84
C ARG A 12 15.09 -7.50 4.87
N MET A 13 14.66 -8.14 3.78
CA MET A 13 13.69 -7.54 2.86
C MET A 13 12.36 -7.30 3.56
N ARG A 14 11.88 -8.27 4.37
CA ARG A 14 10.63 -8.13 5.15
C ARG A 14 10.65 -6.94 6.11
N THR A 15 11.81 -6.50 6.59
CA THR A 15 11.92 -5.30 7.44
C THR A 15 11.89 -3.99 6.65
N GLN A 16 11.99 -4.02 5.32
CA GLN A 16 11.94 -2.80 4.51
C GLN A 16 10.50 -2.26 4.39
N PRO A 17 10.30 -0.93 4.25
CA PRO A 17 8.98 -0.31 4.23
C PRO A 17 8.02 -0.90 3.18
N LEU A 18 8.51 -1.16 1.96
CA LEU A 18 7.71 -1.73 0.88
C LEU A 18 7.17 -3.13 1.22
N TRP A 19 8.03 -4.00 1.75
CA TRP A 19 7.63 -5.35 2.14
C TRP A 19 6.73 -5.36 3.36
N ARG A 20 6.92 -4.42 4.30
CA ARG A 20 5.98 -4.23 5.41
C ARG A 20 4.60 -3.77 4.93
N MET A 21 4.55 -2.89 3.94
CA MET A 21 3.29 -2.44 3.33
C MET A 21 2.57 -3.58 2.61
N LEU A 22 3.32 -4.40 1.85
CA LEU A 22 2.77 -5.57 1.15
C LEU A 22 2.25 -6.64 2.12
N ALA A 23 2.88 -6.77 3.29
CA ALA A 23 2.48 -7.73 4.32
C ALA A 23 1.37 -7.22 5.26
N PHE A 24 0.88 -6.00 5.07
CA PHE A 24 -0.20 -5.44 5.89
C PHE A 24 -1.55 -6.03 5.47
N ASP A 25 -2.46 -6.27 6.42
CA ASP A 25 -3.79 -6.84 6.13
C ASP A 25 -4.60 -6.00 5.15
N LYS A 26 -4.39 -4.68 5.18
CA LYS A 26 -5.00 -3.73 4.22
C LYS A 26 -4.06 -3.36 3.08
N GLY A 27 -2.93 -4.05 2.92
CA GLY A 27 -1.91 -3.78 1.90
C GLY A 27 -2.49 -3.70 0.48
N PRO A 28 -3.25 -4.71 0.01
CA PRO A 28 -3.90 -4.66 -1.30
C PRO A 28 -4.86 -3.47 -1.47
N MET A 29 -5.61 -3.12 -0.41
CA MET A 29 -6.54 -1.98 -0.43
C MET A 29 -5.78 -0.65 -0.56
N VAL A 30 -4.72 -0.45 0.23
CA VAL A 30 -3.88 0.76 0.15
C VAL A 30 -3.22 0.88 -1.23
N ILE A 31 -2.71 -0.23 -1.79
CA ILE A 31 -2.13 -0.24 -3.13
C ILE A 31 -3.19 0.11 -4.19
N GLY A 32 -4.39 -0.45 -4.09
CA GLY A 32 -5.50 -0.15 -5.00
C GLY A 32 -5.87 1.34 -5.01
N PHE A 33 -5.94 1.97 -3.84
CA PHE A 33 -6.21 3.41 -3.74
C PHE A 33 -5.08 4.28 -4.28
N LEU A 34 -3.82 3.92 -4.01
CA LEU A 34 -2.69 4.65 -4.58
C LEU A 34 -2.66 4.49 -6.11
N GLN A 35 -3.01 3.31 -6.62
CA GLN A 35 -3.07 3.07 -8.06
C GLN A 35 -4.19 3.89 -8.72
N SER A 36 -5.39 3.89 -8.15
CA SER A 36 -6.54 4.61 -8.71
C SER A 36 -6.33 6.13 -8.76
N HIS A 37 -5.64 6.69 -7.75
CA HIS A 37 -5.47 8.15 -7.65
C HIS A 37 -4.15 8.67 -8.23
N LEU A 38 -3.09 7.86 -8.29
CA LEU A 38 -1.73 8.34 -8.59
C LEU A 38 -0.99 7.58 -9.71
N TYR A 39 -1.50 6.48 -10.25
CA TYR A 39 -0.76 5.66 -11.22
C TYR A 39 -1.12 5.93 -12.70
N GLU A 40 -2.35 6.37 -12.98
CA GLU A 40 -2.80 6.64 -14.36
C GLU A 40 -2.50 8.08 -14.84
N LYS A 41 -3.48 8.76 -15.47
CA LYS A 41 -3.28 10.05 -16.18
C LYS A 41 -2.90 11.23 -15.27
N LYS A 42 -3.06 11.10 -13.96
CA LYS A 42 -2.67 12.12 -12.96
C LYS A 42 -1.68 11.52 -11.97
N ARG A 43 -0.39 11.62 -12.29
CA ARG A 43 0.72 11.15 -11.44
C ARG A 43 0.97 12.00 -10.20
N THR A 44 0.33 13.18 -10.14
CA THR A 44 0.42 14.09 -9.00
C THR A 44 -0.96 14.67 -8.73
N LEU A 45 -1.29 14.77 -7.46
CA LEU A 45 -2.50 15.42 -6.94
C LEU A 45 -2.09 16.33 -5.79
N PRO A 46 -2.75 17.49 -5.62
CA PRO A 46 -2.64 18.23 -4.37
C PRO A 46 -3.03 17.32 -3.20
N ALA A 47 -2.28 17.40 -2.09
CA ALA A 47 -2.48 16.53 -0.93
C ALA A 47 -3.92 16.63 -0.38
N SER A 48 -4.52 17.82 -0.37
CA SER A 48 -5.91 18.03 0.04
C SER A 48 -6.90 17.21 -0.78
N ILE A 49 -6.75 17.21 -2.10
CA ILE A 49 -7.61 16.47 -3.02
C ILE A 49 -7.41 14.96 -2.87
N LEU A 50 -6.16 14.52 -2.67
CA LEU A 50 -5.87 13.11 -2.41
C LEU A 50 -6.53 12.65 -1.10
N PHE A 51 -6.39 13.42 -0.03
CA PHE A 51 -6.99 13.07 1.27
C PHE A 51 -8.51 13.02 1.23
N GLU A 52 -9.17 13.97 0.55
CA GLU A 52 -10.62 13.96 0.38
C GLU A 52 -11.11 12.69 -0.31
N ARG A 53 -10.48 12.31 -1.42
CA ARG A 53 -10.84 11.13 -2.20
C ARG A 53 -10.61 9.83 -1.42
N LEU A 54 -9.46 9.70 -0.78
CA LEU A 54 -9.15 8.54 0.06
C LEU A 54 -10.15 8.39 1.21
N THR A 55 -10.54 9.49 1.84
CA THR A 55 -11.53 9.46 2.92
C THR A 55 -12.87 8.95 2.42
N ARG A 56 -13.32 9.42 1.25
CA ARG A 56 -14.57 8.95 0.63
C ARG A 56 -14.53 7.46 0.31
N ASP A 57 -13.45 7.00 -0.32
CA ASP A 57 -13.31 5.58 -0.68
C ASP A 57 -13.28 4.68 0.56
N LEU A 58 -12.65 5.12 1.65
CA LEU A 58 -12.64 4.39 2.93
C LEU A 58 -14.03 4.30 3.57
N GLU A 59 -14.84 5.36 3.50
CA GLU A 59 -16.22 5.35 4.00
C GLU A 59 -17.16 4.50 3.13
N GLU A 60 -16.85 4.28 1.86
CA GLU A 60 -17.58 3.34 1.00
C GLU A 60 -17.25 1.88 1.33
N LEU A 61 -16.00 1.58 1.74
CA LEU A 61 -15.57 0.24 2.11
C LEU A 61 -15.83 -0.13 3.58
N ARG A 62 -16.39 0.80 4.36
CA ARG A 62 -16.65 0.58 5.79
C ARG A 62 -17.84 -0.39 5.96
N PRO A 63 -17.65 -1.55 6.59
CA PRO A 63 -18.73 -2.52 6.78
C PRO A 63 -19.79 -1.93 7.72
N GLY A 64 -21.06 -1.92 7.29
CA GLY A 64 -22.17 -1.32 8.05
C GLY A 64 -23.08 -0.36 7.27
N ARG A 65 -22.98 -0.33 5.94
CA ARG A 65 -24.09 0.06 5.05
C ARG A 65 -24.76 -1.18 4.48
#